data_AF-A0A3D6EC67-F1
#
_entry.id   AF-A0A3D6EC67-F1
#
_cell.length_a   1.000
_cell.length_b   1.000
_cell.length_c   1.000
_cell.angle_alpha   90.00
_cell.angle_beta   90.00
_cell.angle_gamma   90.00
#
_symmetry.space_group_name_H-M   'P 1'
#
loop_
_entity.id
_entity.type
_entity.pdbx_description
1 polymer ?
#
loop_
_entity_poly.entity_id
_entity_poly.type
_entity_poly.pdbx_seq_one_letter_code
_entity_poly.pdbx_strand_id
1 'polypeptide(L)'
;MEAKKVLFISQEMTPYLPDSEIATICRNLPQGIQEKGREIRAFMPKYGNINERRNQLHEVIRLSGMNLIIDDTDHPLIIKVASIQPARMQVYFIDNDDYFQRKNVLVDDEGKDFDDNDERSIFFVRGVMETVKKLRWVPDIIHCHGWFTALAPLYIKKAYAEDPSFRDAKIVYSIYENKFDEPFSETFPAKLLWENIQEKDLGFGLNEQVDFARLSELAIRYSDGLIQASSQIDEEVAAIAKASGKPFLTYQDSDTYVDAYNNFYDEVWEAAHK
;
A
#
# COMPACT_ATOMS: atom_id res chain seq x y z
N MET A 1 6.57 -20.54 -13.10
CA MET A 1 7.48 -20.51 -11.91
C MET A 1 6.69 -19.80 -10.84
N GLU A 2 6.56 -20.34 -9.63
CA GLU A 2 5.65 -19.76 -8.61
C GLU A 2 6.29 -18.59 -7.88
N ALA A 3 5.50 -17.56 -7.57
CA ALA A 3 5.95 -16.45 -6.74
C ALA A 3 6.04 -16.89 -5.27
N LYS A 4 7.18 -16.70 -4.62
CA LYS A 4 7.45 -17.26 -3.28
C LYS A 4 7.35 -16.22 -2.16
N LYS A 5 7.58 -14.95 -2.47
CA LYS A 5 7.65 -13.85 -1.51
C LYS A 5 6.61 -12.79 -1.81
N VAL A 6 5.72 -12.53 -0.85
CA VAL A 6 4.66 -11.53 -0.98
C VAL A 6 4.82 -10.43 0.08
N LEU A 7 5.03 -9.19 -0.38
CA LEU A 7 4.99 -7.99 0.45
C LEU A 7 3.57 -7.45 0.49
N PHE A 8 2.96 -7.36 1.66
CA PHE A 8 1.69 -6.69 1.87
C PHE A 8 1.94 -5.27 2.38
N ILE A 9 1.35 -4.30 1.69
CA ILE A 9 1.34 -2.89 2.08
C ILE A 9 -0.13 -2.52 2.28
N SER A 10 -0.50 -2.23 3.52
CA SER A 10 -1.90 -2.07 3.91
C SER A 10 -2.16 -0.72 4.57
N GLN A 11 -3.23 -0.06 4.14
CA GLN A 11 -3.78 1.13 4.79
C GLN A 11 -4.21 0.83 6.23
N GLU A 12 -4.83 -0.35 6.47
CA GLU A 12 -5.41 -0.74 7.76
C GLU A 12 -5.22 -2.24 8.03
N MET A 13 -5.18 -2.63 9.31
CA MET A 13 -5.07 -4.04 9.70
C MET A 13 -5.61 -4.27 11.13
N THR A 14 -6.40 -5.34 11.31
CA THR A 14 -6.78 -5.81 12.65
C THR A 14 -5.65 -6.65 13.27
N PRO A 15 -5.48 -6.68 14.61
CA PRO A 15 -6.26 -6.01 15.65
C PRO A 15 -5.73 -4.60 15.99
N TYR A 16 -4.88 -4.01 15.15
CA TYR A 16 -4.26 -2.72 15.44
C TYR A 16 -5.24 -1.56 15.23
N LEU A 17 -6.08 -1.66 14.20
CA LEU A 17 -7.22 -0.78 13.96
C LEU A 17 -8.55 -1.55 14.11
N PRO A 18 -9.69 -0.83 14.25
CA PRO A 18 -11.03 -1.41 14.22
C PRO A 18 -11.31 -2.21 12.95
N ASP A 19 -12.37 -3.01 12.99
CA ASP A 19 -12.78 -3.84 11.86
C ASP A 19 -13.27 -2.96 10.69
N SER A 20 -12.66 -3.19 9.53
CA SER A 20 -13.09 -2.73 8.21
C SER A 20 -12.81 -3.87 7.22
N GLU A 21 -13.33 -3.77 5.98
CA GLU A 21 -13.04 -4.79 4.96
C GLU A 21 -11.54 -4.88 4.66
N ILE A 22 -10.87 -3.72 4.52
CA ILE A 22 -9.41 -3.63 4.36
C ILE A 22 -8.72 -4.24 5.57
N ALA A 23 -9.07 -3.82 6.79
CA ALA A 23 -8.38 -4.26 7.99
C ALA A 23 -8.52 -5.77 8.23
N THR A 24 -9.68 -6.34 7.91
CA THR A 24 -9.98 -7.77 8.05
C THR A 24 -9.24 -8.60 7.00
N ILE A 25 -9.26 -8.18 5.73
CA ILE A 25 -8.51 -8.84 4.66
C ILE A 25 -7.01 -8.77 4.95
N CYS A 26 -6.47 -7.60 5.30
CA CYS A 26 -5.05 -7.42 5.57
C CYS A 26 -4.57 -8.19 6.82
N ARG A 27 -5.47 -8.57 7.72
CA ARG A 27 -5.17 -9.50 8.81
C ARG A 27 -5.14 -10.96 8.37
N ASN A 28 -6.15 -11.40 7.63
CA ASN A 28 -6.38 -12.82 7.35
C ASN A 28 -5.64 -13.31 6.09
N LEU A 29 -5.60 -12.48 5.04
CA LEU A 29 -4.95 -12.83 3.77
C LEU A 29 -3.46 -13.15 3.95
N PRO A 30 -2.62 -12.31 4.59
CA PRO A 30 -1.20 -12.64 4.69
C PRO A 30 -0.96 -13.92 5.50
N GLN A 31 -1.78 -14.19 6.53
CA GLN A 31 -1.74 -15.45 7.27
C GLN A 31 -2.07 -16.63 6.34
N GLY A 32 -3.17 -16.56 5.59
CA GLY A 32 -3.57 -17.61 4.66
C GLY A 32 -2.50 -17.86 3.58
N ILE A 33 -1.91 -16.81 3.03
CA ILE A 33 -0.83 -16.90 2.04
C ILE A 33 0.45 -17.53 2.65
N GLN A 34 0.77 -17.22 3.91
CA GLN A 34 1.83 -17.89 4.64
C GLN A 34 1.55 -19.39 4.84
N GLU A 35 0.31 -19.75 5.17
CA GLU A 35 -0.13 -21.14 5.34
C GLU A 35 -0.10 -21.93 4.02
N LYS A 36 -0.21 -21.25 2.87
CA LYS A 36 0.03 -21.82 1.53
C LYS A 36 1.52 -21.96 1.18
N GLY A 37 2.42 -21.64 2.09
CA GLY A 37 3.86 -21.88 1.97
C GLY A 37 4.66 -20.72 1.37
N ARG A 38 4.05 -19.54 1.21
CA ARG A 38 4.79 -18.33 0.78
C ARG A 38 5.41 -17.61 1.97
N GLU A 39 6.55 -16.97 1.75
CA GLU A 39 7.13 -16.03 2.70
C GLU A 39 6.41 -14.69 2.60
N ILE A 40 6.06 -14.09 3.74
CA ILE A 40 5.33 -12.82 3.76
C ILE A 40 6.03 -11.77 4.62
N ARG A 41 5.81 -10.50 4.27
CA ARG A 41 6.02 -9.34 5.15
C ARG A 41 4.82 -8.43 5.03
N ALA A 42 4.40 -7.82 6.14
CA ALA A 42 3.27 -6.91 6.16
C ALA A 42 3.67 -5.55 6.74
N PHE A 43 3.20 -4.48 6.11
CA PHE A 43 3.43 -3.09 6.49
C PHE A 43 2.12 -2.34 6.65
N MET A 44 2.04 -1.49 7.67
CA MET A 44 0.96 -0.51 7.82
C MET A 44 1.47 0.78 8.48
N PRO A 45 0.74 1.91 8.40
CA PRO A 45 1.09 3.10 9.16
C PRO A 45 0.93 2.87 10.67
N LYS A 46 1.78 3.49 11.47
CA LYS A 46 1.60 3.59 12.93
C LYS A 46 0.64 4.75 13.22
N TYR A 47 -0.67 4.55 13.08
CA TYR A 47 -1.62 5.58 13.51
C TYR A 47 -1.61 5.78 15.02
N GLY A 48 -1.90 7.00 15.48
CA GLY A 48 -1.71 7.42 16.87
C GLY A 48 -2.67 6.76 17.84
N ASN A 49 -3.77 6.18 17.36
CA ASN A 49 -4.67 5.34 18.15
C ASN A 49 -4.14 3.91 18.39
N ILE A 50 -3.07 3.48 17.70
CA ILE A 50 -2.45 2.17 17.92
C ILE A 50 -1.66 2.23 19.23
N ASN A 51 -2.17 1.53 20.24
CA ASN A 51 -1.54 1.50 21.56
C ASN A 51 -0.26 0.65 21.56
N GLU A 52 0.90 1.29 21.61
CA GLU A 52 2.20 0.62 21.53
C GLU A 52 2.42 -0.39 22.66
N ARG A 53 2.07 -0.04 23.90
CA ARG A 53 2.26 -0.91 25.06
C ARG A 53 1.37 -2.16 25.00
N ARG A 54 0.10 -1.99 24.67
CA ARG A 54 -0.87 -3.10 24.56
C ARG A 54 -0.44 -4.08 23.47
N ASN A 55 0.02 -3.54 22.34
CA ASN A 55 0.36 -4.30 21.15
C ASN A 55 1.84 -4.72 21.10
N GLN A 56 2.64 -4.36 22.11
CA GLN A 56 4.06 -4.67 22.20
C GLN A 56 4.85 -4.22 20.96
N LEU A 57 4.60 -2.99 20.51
CA LEU A 57 5.37 -2.40 19.42
C LEU A 57 6.77 -2.06 19.92
N HIS A 58 7.78 -2.51 19.20
CA HIS A 58 9.17 -2.20 19.48
C HIS A 58 9.79 -1.46 18.31
N GLU A 59 10.51 -0.39 18.59
CA GLU A 59 11.29 0.28 17.56
C GLU A 59 12.46 -0.60 17.11
N VAL A 60 12.64 -0.67 15.80
CA VAL A 60 13.75 -1.37 15.16
C VAL A 60 14.82 -0.33 14.82
N ILE A 61 15.65 0.02 15.80
CA ILE A 61 16.68 1.08 15.70
C ILE A 61 17.55 0.94 14.43
N ARG A 62 17.92 -0.29 14.07
CA ARG A 62 18.73 -0.56 12.87
C ARG A 62 18.02 -0.21 11.56
N LEU A 63 16.69 -0.11 11.56
CA LEU A 63 15.87 0.28 10.41
C LEU A 63 15.49 1.77 10.48
N SER A 64 15.24 2.30 11.67
CA SER A 64 14.99 3.72 11.93
C SER A 64 16.20 4.63 11.66
N GLY A 65 15.98 5.94 11.79
CA GLY A 65 17.02 6.96 11.92
C GLY A 65 17.49 7.57 10.60
N MET A 66 16.76 7.34 9.51
CA MET A 66 16.94 8.05 8.23
C MET A 66 15.81 9.07 8.05
N ASN A 67 16.06 10.11 7.26
CA ASN A 67 15.04 11.10 6.92
C ASN A 67 14.49 10.86 5.53
N LEU A 68 13.20 11.11 5.35
CA LEU A 68 12.55 11.22 4.04
C LEU A 68 12.23 12.70 3.80
N ILE A 69 12.65 13.20 2.63
CA ILE A 69 12.33 14.56 2.20
C ILE A 69 10.96 14.55 1.52
N ILE A 70 9.96 15.18 2.13
CA ILE A 70 8.61 15.39 1.56
C ILE A 70 8.40 16.91 1.49
N ASP A 71 8.04 17.42 0.30
CA ASP A 71 7.80 18.86 0.08
C ASP A 71 8.91 19.76 0.68
N ASP A 72 10.17 19.47 0.29
CA ASP A 72 11.39 20.14 0.77
C ASP A 72 11.63 20.12 2.29
N THR A 73 10.89 19.28 3.03
CA THR A 73 11.00 19.13 4.48
C THR A 73 11.50 17.73 4.87
N ASP A 74 12.46 17.69 5.78
CA ASP A 74 13.03 16.43 6.32
C ASP A 74 12.14 15.84 7.42
N HIS A 75 11.63 14.63 7.19
CA HIS A 75 10.81 13.91 8.16
C HIS A 75 11.53 12.62 8.63
N PRO A 76 11.74 12.44 9.94
CA PRO A 76 12.36 11.22 10.47
C PRO A 76 11.50 9.98 10.21
N LEU A 77 12.12 8.93 9.67
CA LEU A 77 11.52 7.61 9.48
C LEU A 77 11.79 6.72 10.69
N ILE A 78 10.72 6.38 11.41
CA ILE A 78 10.74 5.47 12.56
C ILE A 78 10.09 4.16 12.16
N ILE A 79 10.77 3.04 12.40
CA ILE A 79 10.24 1.72 12.08
C ILE A 79 9.96 0.97 13.37
N LYS A 80 8.71 0.55 13.56
CA LYS A 80 8.32 -0.31 14.67
C LYS A 80 7.90 -1.68 14.17
N VAL A 81 7.92 -2.67 15.04
CA VAL A 81 7.47 -4.03 14.75
C VAL A 81 6.61 -4.56 15.88
N ALA A 82 5.56 -5.30 15.54
CA ALA A 82 4.81 -6.12 16.46
C ALA A 82 4.46 -7.47 15.83
N SER A 83 4.13 -8.44 16.67
CA SER A 83 3.74 -9.78 16.23
C SER A 83 2.29 -10.05 16.53
N ILE A 84 1.55 -10.57 15.56
CA ILE A 84 0.24 -11.16 15.77
C ILE A 84 0.45 -12.64 16.10
N GLN A 85 0.53 -12.95 17.40
CA GLN A 85 0.90 -14.29 17.89
C GLN A 85 0.04 -15.43 17.32
N PRO A 86 -1.31 -15.32 17.24
CA PRO A 86 -2.12 -16.39 16.65
C PRO A 86 -1.83 -16.65 15.17
N ALA A 87 -1.38 -15.64 14.43
CA ALA A 87 -1.04 -15.73 13.00
C ALA A 87 0.42 -16.11 12.76
N ARG A 88 1.26 -16.08 13.80
CA ARG A 88 2.73 -16.12 13.69
C ARG A 88 3.28 -15.12 12.67
N MET A 89 2.64 -13.96 12.56
CA MET A 89 2.94 -12.92 11.58
C MET A 89 3.60 -11.72 12.25
N GLN A 90 4.64 -11.17 11.62
CA GLN A 90 5.24 -9.89 11.99
C GLN A 90 4.69 -8.77 11.12
N VAL A 91 4.34 -7.66 11.75
CA VAL A 91 3.86 -6.44 11.09
C VAL A 91 4.83 -5.31 11.38
N TYR A 92 5.32 -4.69 10.31
CA TYR A 92 6.17 -3.51 10.34
C TYR A 92 5.30 -2.26 10.28
N PHE A 93 5.63 -1.28 11.12
CA PHE A 93 4.92 -0.03 11.18
C PHE A 93 5.83 1.10 10.74
N ILE A 94 5.34 1.92 9.81
CA ILE A 94 5.96 3.19 9.44
C ILE A 94 5.39 4.26 10.36
N ASP A 95 6.25 4.88 11.16
CA ASP A 95 5.90 5.91 12.14
C ASP A 95 6.65 7.21 11.82
N ASN A 96 6.02 8.32 12.16
CA ASN A 96 6.55 9.67 12.07
C ASN A 96 5.70 10.58 12.98
N ASP A 97 6.38 11.46 13.71
CA ASP A 97 5.74 12.28 14.74
C ASP A 97 4.85 13.39 14.16
N ASP A 98 5.09 13.81 12.91
CA ASP A 98 4.28 14.83 12.23
C ASP A 98 3.02 14.23 11.60
N TYR A 99 3.15 13.03 11.01
CA TYR A 99 2.13 12.46 10.14
C TYR A 99 1.14 11.51 10.81
N PHE A 100 1.54 10.77 11.84
CA PHE A 100 0.72 9.65 12.31
C PHE A 100 0.31 9.70 13.77
N GLN A 101 0.59 10.77 14.53
CA GLN A 101 0.25 10.82 15.96
C GLN A 101 -1.23 11.13 16.27
N ARG A 102 -2.04 11.47 15.27
CA ARG A 102 -3.47 11.77 15.46
C ARG A 102 -4.25 10.54 15.95
N LYS A 103 -5.29 10.77 16.74
CA LYS A 103 -6.19 9.69 17.21
C LYS A 103 -7.04 9.13 16.06
N ASN A 104 -7.46 9.99 15.14
CA ASN A 104 -8.21 9.57 13.98
C ASN A 104 -7.25 9.11 12.87
N VAL A 105 -7.77 8.27 11.98
CA VAL A 105 -6.95 7.58 10.97
C VAL A 105 -6.81 8.43 9.71
N LEU A 106 -7.89 8.64 8.96
CA LEU A 106 -7.89 9.38 7.68
C LEU A 106 -8.88 10.55 7.64
N VAL A 107 -9.90 10.52 8.48
CA VAL A 107 -10.93 11.56 8.60
C VAL A 107 -10.98 12.10 10.03
N ASP A 108 -11.47 13.32 10.21
CA ASP A 108 -11.69 13.92 11.53
C ASP A 108 -12.96 13.36 12.22
N ASP A 109 -13.37 13.98 13.33
CA ASP A 109 -14.56 13.58 14.10
C ASP A 109 -15.89 13.89 13.39
N GLU A 110 -15.87 14.77 12.38
CA GLU A 110 -17.01 15.12 11.53
C GLU A 110 -17.07 14.28 10.24
N GLY A 111 -16.06 13.44 10.02
CA GLY A 111 -15.95 12.58 8.84
C GLY A 111 -15.29 13.28 7.64
N LYS A 112 -14.68 14.45 7.83
CA LYS A 112 -13.94 15.15 6.78
C LYS A 112 -12.54 14.56 6.62
N ASP A 113 -12.11 14.31 5.39
CA ASP A 113 -10.75 13.90 5.08
C ASP A 113 -9.71 14.90 5.60
N PHE A 114 -8.58 14.39 6.12
CA PHE A 114 -7.47 15.26 6.49
C PHE A 114 -6.74 15.78 5.24
N ASP A 115 -6.53 17.10 5.19
CA ASP A 115 -5.87 17.80 4.08
C ASP A 115 -4.46 17.27 3.75
N ASP A 116 -3.77 16.65 4.72
CA ASP A 116 -2.41 16.11 4.58
C ASP A 116 -2.36 14.59 4.29
N ASN A 117 -3.51 13.96 4.01
CA ASN A 117 -3.55 12.53 3.66
C ASN A 117 -2.67 12.18 2.46
N ASP A 118 -2.48 13.13 1.55
CA ASP A 118 -1.62 13.01 0.38
C ASP A 118 -0.14 12.83 0.78
N GLU A 119 0.37 13.69 1.66
CA GLU A 119 1.73 13.62 2.19
C GLU A 119 1.95 12.40 3.07
N ARG A 120 0.97 12.06 3.91
CA ARG A 120 1.03 10.87 4.76
C ARG A 120 1.10 9.60 3.91
N SER A 121 0.39 9.54 2.79
CA SER A 121 0.47 8.44 1.82
C SER A 121 1.85 8.38 1.16
N ILE A 122 2.38 9.51 0.69
CA ILE A 122 3.72 9.59 0.10
C ILE A 122 4.79 9.11 1.10
N PHE A 123 4.75 9.63 2.32
CA PHE A 123 5.68 9.27 3.40
C PHE A 123 5.58 7.78 3.72
N PHE A 124 4.36 7.25 3.87
CA PHE A 124 4.14 5.83 4.15
C PHE A 124 4.75 4.95 3.06
N VAL A 125 4.38 5.18 1.80
CA VAL A 125 4.84 4.38 0.67
C VAL A 125 6.37 4.42 0.55
N ARG A 126 6.98 5.62 0.59
CA ARG A 126 8.44 5.75 0.53
C ARG A 126 9.13 5.12 1.73
N GLY A 127 8.57 5.26 2.92
CA GLY A 127 9.06 4.62 4.14
C GLY A 127 9.06 3.10 4.05
N VAL A 128 8.02 2.49 3.46
CA VAL A 128 8.01 1.05 3.18
C VAL A 128 9.14 0.67 2.23
N MET A 129 9.30 1.39 1.11
CA MET A 129 10.32 1.06 0.12
C MET A 129 11.75 1.13 0.68
N GLU A 130 12.07 2.22 1.39
CA GLU A 130 13.38 2.37 2.04
C GLU A 130 13.62 1.30 3.11
N THR A 131 12.57 0.91 3.85
CA THR A 131 12.68 -0.16 4.84
C THR A 131 12.95 -1.52 4.19
N VAL A 132 12.26 -1.84 3.09
CA VAL A 132 12.44 -3.10 2.36
C VAL A 132 13.84 -3.20 1.75
N LYS A 133 14.37 -2.11 1.16
CA LYS A 133 15.76 -2.01 0.71
C LYS A 133 16.75 -2.31 1.84
N LYS A 134 16.55 -1.69 3.00
CA LYS A 134 17.41 -1.86 4.18
C LYS A 134 17.34 -3.27 4.77
N LEU A 135 16.19 -3.93 4.64
CA LEU A 135 15.99 -5.34 4.99
C LEU A 135 16.66 -6.30 4.00
N ARG A 136 17.03 -5.84 2.79
CA ARG A 136 17.55 -6.66 1.69
C ARG A 136 16.65 -7.86 1.38
N TRP A 137 15.34 -7.65 1.47
CA TRP A 137 14.35 -8.68 1.21
C TRP A 137 13.61 -8.34 -0.09
N VAL A 138 13.79 -9.20 -1.09
CA VAL A 138 13.28 -8.98 -2.45
C VAL A 138 11.94 -9.71 -2.60
N PRO A 139 10.80 -9.00 -2.66
CA PRO A 139 9.51 -9.61 -2.98
C PRO A 139 9.40 -10.02 -4.44
N ASP A 140 8.66 -11.10 -4.69
CA ASP A 140 8.18 -11.44 -6.03
C ASP A 140 6.89 -10.67 -6.33
N ILE A 141 5.99 -10.59 -5.34
CA ILE A 141 4.74 -9.82 -5.41
C ILE A 141 4.72 -8.73 -4.35
N ILE A 142 4.27 -7.54 -4.72
CA ILE A 142 3.93 -6.44 -3.81
C ILE A 142 2.43 -6.18 -3.93
N HIS A 143 1.68 -6.50 -2.89
CA HIS A 143 0.24 -6.34 -2.84
C HIS A 143 -0.14 -5.10 -2.02
N CYS A 144 -0.73 -4.13 -2.69
CA CYS A 144 -1.15 -2.84 -2.16
C CYS A 144 -2.66 -2.88 -1.84
N HIS A 145 -3.02 -2.55 -0.60
CA HIS A 145 -4.39 -2.57 -0.09
C HIS A 145 -4.85 -1.21 0.44
N GLY A 146 -5.94 -0.70 -0.15
CA GLY A 146 -6.53 0.60 0.18
C GLY A 146 -5.92 1.74 -0.65
N TRP A 147 -6.70 2.79 -0.87
CA TRP A 147 -6.29 3.94 -1.69
C TRP A 147 -5.07 4.66 -1.13
N PHE A 148 -4.84 4.57 0.18
CA PHE A 148 -3.65 5.15 0.83
C PHE A 148 -2.33 4.52 0.34
N THR A 149 -2.41 3.38 -0.36
CA THR A 149 -1.26 2.68 -0.95
C THR A 149 -1.15 2.85 -2.47
N ALA A 150 -2.07 3.60 -3.09
CA ALA A 150 -2.20 3.77 -4.55
C ALA A 150 -0.96 4.36 -5.22
N LEU A 151 -0.09 5.05 -4.46
CA LEU A 151 1.16 5.60 -4.97
C LEU A 151 2.30 4.58 -5.05
N ALA A 152 2.22 3.45 -4.33
CA ALA A 152 3.27 2.43 -4.35
C ALA A 152 3.60 1.92 -5.76
N PRO A 153 2.62 1.58 -6.62
CA PRO A 153 2.88 1.21 -8.01
C PRO A 153 3.74 2.23 -8.78
N LEU A 154 3.41 3.52 -8.71
CA LEU A 154 4.18 4.59 -9.39
C LEU A 154 5.62 4.63 -8.88
N TYR A 155 5.80 4.73 -7.55
CA TYR A 155 7.13 4.81 -6.95
C TYR A 155 7.99 3.60 -7.32
N ILE A 156 7.43 2.39 -7.23
CA ILE A 156 8.16 1.16 -7.55
C ILE A 156 8.60 1.15 -9.03
N LYS A 157 7.69 1.46 -9.96
CA LYS A 157 7.97 1.37 -11.41
C LYS A 157 8.77 2.55 -11.97
N LYS A 158 8.95 3.62 -11.22
CA LYS A 158 9.67 4.82 -11.68
C LYS A 158 10.88 5.13 -10.80
N ALA A 159 10.65 5.49 -9.55
CA ALA A 159 11.73 5.92 -8.67
C ALA A 159 12.62 4.74 -8.24
N TYR A 160 12.05 3.56 -8.02
CA TYR A 160 12.78 2.36 -7.58
C TYR A 160 12.99 1.31 -8.68
N ALA A 161 12.76 1.67 -9.94
CA ALA A 161 12.73 0.72 -11.06
C ALA A 161 14.04 -0.06 -11.25
N GLU A 162 15.18 0.59 -10.97
CA GLU A 162 16.52 0.01 -11.11
C GLU A 162 17.04 -0.62 -9.79
N ASP A 163 16.30 -0.48 -8.68
CA ASP A 163 16.72 -1.03 -7.39
C ASP A 163 16.57 -2.56 -7.42
N PRO A 164 17.62 -3.33 -7.10
CA PRO A 164 17.56 -4.80 -7.09
C PRO A 164 16.50 -5.38 -6.16
N SER A 165 16.01 -4.60 -5.19
CA SER A 165 14.95 -5.03 -4.28
C SER A 165 13.58 -5.04 -4.93
N PHE A 166 13.38 -4.33 -6.05
CA PHE A 166 12.05 -4.08 -6.62
C PHE A 166 11.95 -4.27 -8.13
N ARG A 167 13.06 -4.16 -8.88
CA ARG A 167 13.07 -4.17 -10.35
C ARG A 167 12.31 -5.34 -10.98
N ASP A 168 12.35 -6.51 -10.33
CA ASP A 168 11.76 -7.75 -10.83
C ASP A 168 10.37 -8.03 -10.20
N ALA A 169 9.97 -7.27 -9.18
CA ALA A 169 8.73 -7.47 -8.44
C ALA A 169 7.51 -7.11 -9.30
N LYS A 170 6.43 -7.88 -9.12
CA LYS A 170 5.12 -7.59 -9.70
C LYS A 170 4.19 -6.96 -8.68
N ILE A 171 3.37 -6.05 -9.13
CA ILE A 171 2.55 -5.21 -8.26
C ILE A 171 1.09 -5.60 -8.45
N VAL A 172 0.44 -5.94 -7.35
CA VAL A 172 -1.00 -6.20 -7.30
C VAL A 172 -1.66 -5.07 -6.52
N TYR A 173 -2.71 -4.48 -7.08
CA TYR A 173 -3.49 -3.45 -6.40
C TYR A 173 -4.93 -3.91 -6.19
N SER A 174 -5.35 -3.92 -4.92
CA SER A 174 -6.72 -4.22 -4.53
C SER A 174 -7.55 -2.94 -4.44
N ILE A 175 -8.64 -2.90 -5.20
CA ILE A 175 -9.60 -1.80 -5.24
C ILE A 175 -10.73 -2.14 -4.27
N TYR A 176 -11.02 -1.20 -3.38
CA TYR A 176 -12.06 -1.31 -2.36
C TYR A 176 -13.20 -0.30 -2.61
N GLU A 177 -14.33 -0.51 -1.95
CA GLU A 177 -15.43 0.48 -1.91
C GLU A 177 -15.02 1.76 -1.17
N ASN A 178 -14.13 1.62 -0.17
CA ASN A 178 -13.62 2.76 0.58
C ASN A 178 -12.87 3.75 -0.33
N LYS A 179 -13.31 5.00 -0.29
CA LYS A 179 -12.75 6.15 -0.99
C LYS A 179 -12.60 7.33 -0.03
N PHE A 180 -11.90 8.35 -0.50
CA PHE A 180 -11.93 9.69 0.07
C PHE A 180 -12.88 10.56 -0.75
N ASP A 181 -13.47 11.57 -0.12
CA ASP A 181 -14.51 12.40 -0.72
C ASP A 181 -13.95 13.74 -1.23
N GLU A 182 -12.92 14.29 -0.57
CA GLU A 182 -12.29 15.55 -0.99
C GLU A 182 -11.06 15.32 -1.88
N PRO A 183 -10.98 15.92 -3.08
CA PRO A 183 -9.78 15.86 -3.90
C PRO A 183 -8.55 16.35 -3.13
N PHE A 184 -7.39 15.76 -3.43
CA PHE A 184 -6.13 16.22 -2.85
C PHE A 184 -5.81 17.67 -3.27
N SER A 185 -4.95 18.31 -2.46
CA SER A 185 -4.41 19.65 -2.71
C SER A 185 -3.94 19.81 -4.15
N GLU A 186 -4.12 21.02 -4.72
CA GLU A 186 -3.62 21.36 -6.05
C GLU A 186 -2.10 21.23 -6.18
N THR A 187 -1.37 21.24 -5.06
CA THR A 187 0.09 21.03 -5.04
C THR A 187 0.49 19.55 -5.04
N PHE A 188 -0.45 18.63 -4.84
CA PHE A 188 -0.17 17.20 -4.75
C PHE A 188 0.60 16.63 -5.94
N PRO A 189 0.24 16.91 -7.22
CA PRO A 189 0.98 16.39 -8.36
C PRO A 189 2.47 16.74 -8.33
N ALA A 190 2.82 17.96 -7.88
CA ALA A 190 4.20 18.39 -7.79
C ALA A 190 4.98 17.61 -6.71
N LYS A 191 4.33 17.26 -5.59
CA LYS A 191 4.93 16.45 -4.51
C LYS A 191 5.30 15.03 -4.97
N LEU A 192 4.71 14.53 -6.07
CA LEU A 192 5.02 13.22 -6.65
C LEU A 192 6.30 13.21 -7.48
N LEU A 193 6.80 14.37 -7.90
CA LEU A 193 8.02 14.48 -8.70
C LEU A 193 9.24 14.21 -7.81
N TRP A 194 9.70 12.97 -7.83
CA TRP A 194 10.83 12.50 -7.04
C TRP A 194 11.65 11.48 -7.83
N GLU A 195 12.98 11.62 -7.77
CA GLU A 195 13.94 10.80 -8.54
C GLU A 195 13.61 10.79 -10.04
N ASN A 196 13.22 9.63 -10.57
CA ASN A 196 12.95 9.40 -12.00
C ASN A 196 11.47 9.63 -12.39
N ILE A 197 10.61 10.08 -11.47
CA ILE A 197 9.21 10.38 -11.77
C ILE A 197 9.12 11.73 -12.48
N GLN A 198 8.57 11.75 -13.69
CA GLN A 198 8.35 12.95 -14.49
C GLN A 198 6.84 13.25 -14.59
N GLU A 199 6.47 14.50 -14.89
CA GLU A 199 5.06 14.90 -15.06
C GLU A 199 4.29 13.99 -16.04
N LYS A 200 4.94 13.59 -17.15
CA LYS A 200 4.35 12.68 -18.14
C LYS A 200 3.95 11.31 -17.55
N ASP A 201 4.58 10.90 -16.46
CA ASP A 201 4.33 9.62 -15.81
C ASP A 201 3.05 9.65 -14.96
N LEU A 202 2.58 10.84 -14.57
CA LEU A 202 1.40 11.03 -13.70
C LEU A 202 0.08 10.79 -14.44
N GLY A 203 -0.01 11.18 -15.71
CA GLY A 203 -1.27 11.11 -16.47
C GLY A 203 -2.25 12.24 -16.22
N PHE A 204 -1.84 13.24 -15.44
CA PHE A 204 -2.53 14.50 -15.18
C PHE A 204 -1.47 15.59 -15.03
N GLY A 205 -1.83 16.83 -15.33
CA GLY A 205 -0.93 17.98 -15.23
C GLY A 205 -0.67 18.42 -13.79
N LEU A 206 0.40 19.20 -13.59
CA LEU A 206 0.82 19.62 -12.25
C LEU A 206 -0.14 20.54 -11.49
N ASN A 207 -1.11 21.13 -12.19
CA ASN A 207 -2.13 22.02 -11.61
C ASN A 207 -3.54 21.40 -11.61
N GLU A 208 -3.63 20.09 -11.86
CA GLU A 208 -4.91 19.40 -11.89
C GLU A 208 -5.22 18.79 -10.52
N GLN A 209 -6.48 18.91 -10.10
CA GLN A 209 -6.97 18.22 -8.91
C GLN A 209 -7.01 16.71 -9.14
N VAL A 210 -6.63 15.97 -8.10
CA VAL A 210 -6.60 14.51 -8.09
C VAL A 210 -7.62 14.01 -7.07
N ASP A 211 -8.71 13.45 -7.59
CA ASP A 211 -9.71 12.74 -6.81
C ASP A 211 -9.38 11.24 -6.70
N PHE A 212 -10.27 10.48 -6.06
CA PHE A 212 -10.12 9.04 -5.86
C PHE A 212 -10.01 8.26 -7.18
N ALA A 213 -10.78 8.63 -8.20
CA ALA A 213 -10.78 7.95 -9.47
C ALA A 213 -9.45 8.15 -10.21
N ARG A 214 -8.94 9.38 -10.23
CA ARG A 214 -7.65 9.72 -10.86
C ARG A 214 -6.47 9.08 -10.13
N LEU A 215 -6.49 9.08 -8.79
CA LEU A 215 -5.48 8.38 -8.00
C LEU A 215 -5.50 6.87 -8.28
N SER A 216 -6.69 6.28 -8.37
CA SER A 216 -6.88 4.86 -8.69
C SER A 216 -6.44 4.53 -10.11
N GLU A 217 -6.69 5.41 -11.09
CA GLU A 217 -6.19 5.25 -12.47
C GLU A 217 -4.65 5.20 -12.49
N LEU A 218 -3.99 6.07 -11.72
CA LEU A 218 -2.54 6.09 -11.58
C LEU A 218 -2.01 4.77 -11.00
N ALA A 219 -2.63 4.26 -9.93
CA ALA A 219 -2.29 2.96 -9.37
C ALA A 219 -2.49 1.83 -10.40
N ILE A 220 -3.65 1.81 -11.06
CA ILE A 220 -3.99 0.84 -12.10
C ILE A 220 -2.95 0.87 -13.22
N ARG A 221 -2.52 2.05 -13.67
CA ARG A 221 -1.54 2.23 -14.75
C ARG A 221 -0.21 1.54 -14.46
N TYR A 222 0.26 1.54 -13.22
CA TYR A 222 1.57 0.98 -12.85
C TYR A 222 1.52 -0.41 -12.19
N SER A 223 0.35 -0.92 -11.85
CA SER A 223 0.19 -2.30 -11.37
C SER A 223 0.33 -3.35 -12.47
N ASP A 224 0.73 -4.56 -12.13
CA ASP A 224 0.80 -5.71 -13.03
C ASP A 224 -0.47 -6.59 -12.95
N GLY A 225 -1.18 -6.55 -11.82
CA GLY A 225 -2.47 -7.21 -11.62
C GLY A 225 -3.41 -6.39 -10.76
N LEU A 226 -4.71 -6.58 -10.96
CA LEU A 226 -5.77 -5.86 -10.27
C LEU A 226 -6.70 -6.84 -9.56
N ILE A 227 -7.21 -6.45 -8.40
CA ILE A 227 -8.25 -7.21 -7.70
C ILE A 227 -9.39 -6.28 -7.30
N GLN A 228 -10.62 -6.67 -7.60
CA GLN A 228 -11.79 -6.08 -6.96
C GLN A 228 -11.97 -6.75 -5.59
N ALA A 229 -11.57 -6.05 -4.52
CA ALA A 229 -11.56 -6.60 -3.17
C ALA A 229 -12.90 -6.43 -2.44
N SER A 230 -13.75 -5.50 -2.89
CA SER A 230 -15.11 -5.27 -2.36
C SER A 230 -16.18 -5.76 -3.33
N SER A 231 -17.33 -6.18 -2.80
CA SER A 231 -18.46 -6.65 -3.63
C SER A 231 -18.96 -5.56 -4.60
N GLN A 232 -18.84 -4.31 -4.20
CA GLN A 232 -19.06 -3.12 -5.00
C GLN A 232 -17.81 -2.23 -4.92
N ILE A 233 -17.43 -1.63 -6.04
CA ILE A 233 -16.37 -0.63 -6.13
C ILE A 233 -16.88 0.51 -7.01
N ASP A 234 -16.19 1.64 -6.98
CA ASP A 234 -16.53 2.79 -7.83
C ASP A 234 -16.64 2.39 -9.32
N GLU A 235 -17.72 2.82 -9.97
CA GLU A 235 -18.06 2.39 -11.33
C GLU A 235 -17.05 2.89 -12.37
N GLU A 236 -16.51 4.10 -12.18
CA GLU A 236 -15.49 4.68 -13.05
C GLU A 236 -14.19 3.90 -12.90
N VAL A 237 -13.76 3.65 -11.67
CA VAL A 237 -12.56 2.85 -11.38
C VAL A 237 -12.70 1.42 -11.91
N ALA A 238 -13.89 0.82 -11.79
CA ALA A 238 -14.16 -0.51 -12.35
C ALA A 238 -14.07 -0.53 -13.88
N ALA A 239 -14.54 0.52 -14.56
CA ALA A 239 -14.43 0.66 -16.01
C ALA A 239 -12.97 0.81 -16.44
N ILE A 240 -12.20 1.64 -15.73
CA ILE A 240 -10.75 1.82 -15.95
C ILE A 240 -10.00 0.49 -15.77
N ALA A 241 -10.27 -0.23 -14.68
CA ALA A 241 -9.64 -1.52 -14.39
C ALA A 241 -9.87 -2.53 -15.52
N LYS A 242 -11.12 -2.64 -16.01
CA LYS A 242 -11.47 -3.53 -17.13
C LYS A 242 -10.82 -3.09 -18.45
N ALA A 243 -10.76 -1.79 -18.71
CA ALA A 243 -10.16 -1.24 -19.92
C ALA A 243 -8.62 -1.37 -19.96
N SER A 244 -7.98 -1.57 -18.80
CA SER A 244 -6.52 -1.68 -18.69
C SER A 244 -5.93 -2.90 -19.42
N GLY A 245 -6.74 -3.96 -19.65
CA GLY A 245 -6.29 -5.21 -20.27
C GLY A 245 -5.37 -6.07 -19.39
N LYS A 246 -5.19 -5.70 -18.12
CA LYS A 246 -4.35 -6.41 -17.15
C LYS A 246 -5.10 -7.61 -16.54
N PRO A 247 -4.40 -8.62 -16.00
CA PRO A 247 -5.01 -9.62 -15.15
C PRO A 247 -5.88 -8.94 -14.09
N PHE A 248 -7.15 -9.31 -14.03
CA PHE A 248 -8.14 -8.69 -13.15
C PHE A 248 -8.99 -9.75 -12.48
N LEU A 249 -8.74 -9.97 -11.19
CA LEU A 249 -9.53 -10.88 -10.37
C LEU A 249 -10.77 -10.14 -9.86
N THR A 250 -11.95 -10.62 -10.26
CA THR A 250 -13.23 -10.11 -9.74
C THR A 250 -13.43 -10.55 -8.29
N TYR A 251 -14.35 -9.87 -7.59
CA TYR A 251 -14.69 -10.16 -6.20
C TYR A 251 -14.86 -11.65 -5.91
N GLN A 252 -14.35 -12.06 -4.74
CA GLN A 252 -14.38 -13.43 -4.23
C GLN A 252 -14.99 -13.39 -2.84
N ASP A 253 -15.81 -14.38 -2.52
CA ASP A 253 -16.43 -14.51 -1.20
C ASP A 253 -15.39 -14.81 -0.11
N SER A 254 -15.77 -14.56 1.15
CA SER A 254 -14.93 -14.73 2.33
C SER A 254 -14.33 -16.14 2.48
N ASP A 255 -14.97 -17.15 1.89
CA ASP A 255 -14.55 -18.55 2.03
C ASP A 255 -13.54 -18.96 0.94
N THR A 256 -13.45 -18.21 -0.16
CA THR A 256 -12.66 -18.59 -1.34
C THR A 256 -11.54 -17.60 -1.67
N TYR A 257 -11.62 -16.36 -1.17
CA TYR A 257 -10.71 -15.29 -1.59
C TYR A 257 -9.23 -15.61 -1.34
N VAL A 258 -8.86 -16.28 -0.24
CA VAL A 258 -7.45 -16.62 0.05
C VAL A 258 -6.86 -17.52 -1.05
N ASP A 259 -7.60 -18.53 -1.47
CA ASP A 259 -7.18 -19.46 -2.52
C ASP A 259 -7.13 -18.77 -3.87
N ALA A 260 -8.14 -17.96 -4.18
CA ALA A 260 -8.20 -17.20 -5.42
C ALA A 260 -7.03 -16.21 -5.53
N TYR A 261 -6.73 -15.46 -4.47
CA TYR A 261 -5.63 -14.49 -4.44
C TYR A 261 -4.28 -15.19 -4.53
N ASN A 262 -4.10 -16.33 -3.84
CA ASN A 262 -2.89 -17.13 -3.95
C ASN A 262 -2.64 -17.56 -5.40
N ASN A 263 -3.65 -18.08 -6.09
CA ASN A 263 -3.51 -18.51 -7.48
C ASN A 263 -3.28 -17.32 -8.41
N PHE A 264 -3.95 -16.19 -8.15
CA PHE A 264 -3.82 -14.97 -8.92
C PHE A 264 -2.40 -14.38 -8.85
N TYR A 265 -1.69 -14.54 -7.74
CA TYR A 265 -0.28 -14.14 -7.66
C TYR A 265 0.60 -14.88 -8.67
N ASP A 266 0.34 -16.17 -8.90
CA ASP A 266 1.10 -16.93 -9.90
C ASP A 266 0.68 -16.54 -11.32
N GLU A 267 -0.61 -16.27 -11.55
CA GLU A 267 -1.09 -15.74 -12.85
C GLU A 267 -0.38 -14.42 -13.20
N VAL A 268 -0.35 -13.46 -12.28
CA VAL A 268 0.32 -12.16 -12.46
C VAL A 268 1.82 -12.35 -12.65
N TRP A 269 2.45 -13.21 -11.87
CA TRP A 269 3.87 -13.50 -11.98
C TRP A 269 4.22 -14.12 -13.34
N GLU A 270 3.44 -15.08 -13.82
CA GLU A 270 3.68 -15.76 -15.10
C GLU A 270 3.38 -14.87 -16.29
N ALA A 271 2.35 -14.03 -16.24
CA ALA A 271 2.01 -13.10 -17.32
C ALA A 271 3.18 -12.17 -17.69
N ALA A 272 4.02 -11.82 -16.71
CA ALA A 272 5.15 -10.93 -16.89
C ALA A 272 6.46 -11.63 -17.32
N HIS A 273 6.46 -12.97 -17.39
CA HIS A 273 7.61 -13.79 -17.81
C HIS A 273 7.32 -14.60 -19.09
N LYS A 274 6.22 -14.28 -19.79
CA LYS A 274 5.92 -14.77 -21.15
C LYS A 274 6.50 -13.82 -22.19
#